data_AF-A0A970P5U2-F1
#
_entry.id   AF-A0A970P5U2-F1
#
_cell.length_a   1.000
_cell.length_b   1.000
_cell.length_c   1.000
_cell.angle_alpha   90.00
_cell.angle_beta   90.00
_cell.angle_gamma   90.00
#
_symmetry.space_group_name_H-M   'P 1'
#
loop_
_entity.id
_entity.type
_entity.pdbx_description
1 polymer ?
#
loop_
_entity_poly.entity_id
_entity_poly.type
_entity_poly.pdbx_seq_one_letter_code
_entity_poly.pdbx_strand_id
1 'polypeptide(L)'
;MSTKIFFFQLLGRIKPVEKIESQRHILHNEYLQFKAVESSDELKEFLELKQIVTSEAFKTKKAEIKSLHFKGSNEEEILKEFTELKKNSQIKRYFKVKDSSELKRYESLKDSDKIREFLQLTDFVENGSFRRAKDDAKQQVYRGSDEEEQEREYKKLKKSPLVKAFMELHNSAVLKRHESTANSEKHKKYYELINLPDKDKDRARELKNLKSDHDIRDYLKFDQSRKYKTYREAIDSYILKRFNELKPVVESGDFQKRVWFLKDKKKFEKSDAYKKFKRLKELSRGDDIKFYLKYGKSPLLKNYYDTQGTDILNRFQELSEMVSSEEFIRRKAYLEDPKKWEKSDECINEQKYLEMKKRPHLVKYFDYKDSARFDFFTKWELSFEDDFSGVILNPAKWSTISLWAEKMPGRNFSMPGDLHIFTEGKNVKTGGKLIIETRREKSGGLAWNPAAGFIPSNYDYTSGLVSTGKSFSQADGIYEAKVRFKPVKEVVSSFVLQGEKNSPRVHLFEIGTKNRSGVSYIDHRGKLQMEGLDISNLKSGKWYIFTLKKEGSLLIWKINETEVLRLEKPEIDFPLHLNILSIVVDEIPGSKLPVRFQTDWVKCYRQRLS
;
A
#
# COMPACT_ATOMS: atom_id res chain seq x y z
N MET A 1 71.54 -25.97 -43.61
CA MET A 1 70.46 -26.47 -42.74
C MET A 1 70.03 -25.34 -41.82
N SER A 2 68.73 -25.13 -41.66
CA SER A 2 68.22 -24.07 -40.79
C SER A 2 68.18 -24.56 -39.34
N THR A 3 68.92 -23.92 -38.45
CA THR A 3 68.88 -24.22 -37.00
C THR A 3 67.65 -23.65 -36.30
N LYS A 4 66.86 -22.83 -36.99
CA LYS A 4 65.68 -22.13 -36.44
C LYS A 4 64.65 -23.08 -35.82
N ILE A 5 64.28 -24.14 -36.55
CA ILE A 5 63.31 -25.14 -36.07
C ILE A 5 63.83 -25.88 -34.85
N PHE A 6 65.12 -26.25 -34.85
CA PHE A 6 65.76 -26.91 -33.72
C PHE A 6 65.68 -26.04 -32.45
N PHE A 7 66.06 -24.77 -32.53
CA PHE A 7 65.96 -23.85 -31.39
C PHE A 7 64.53 -23.61 -30.94
N PHE A 8 63.56 -23.51 -31.87
CA PHE A 8 62.16 -23.36 -31.50
C PHE A 8 61.59 -24.58 -30.77
N GLN A 9 62.05 -25.79 -31.09
CA GLN A 9 61.68 -26.98 -30.33
C GLN A 9 62.41 -27.06 -28.98
N LEU A 10 63.71 -26.73 -28.95
CA LEU A 10 64.51 -26.75 -27.72
C LEU A 10 63.99 -25.76 -26.67
N LEU A 11 63.61 -24.56 -27.12
CA LEU A 11 63.03 -23.50 -26.27
C LEU A 11 61.53 -23.71 -26.00
N GLY A 12 60.93 -24.81 -26.46
CA GLY A 12 59.51 -25.12 -26.24
C GLY A 12 58.53 -24.17 -26.94
N ARG A 13 58.97 -23.41 -27.94
CA ARG A 13 58.10 -22.50 -28.73
C ARG A 13 57.11 -23.31 -29.58
N ILE A 14 57.59 -24.35 -30.27
CA ILE A 14 56.74 -25.32 -30.97
C ILE A 14 56.17 -26.29 -29.93
N LYS A 15 54.96 -26.00 -29.45
CA LYS A 15 54.23 -26.82 -28.47
C LYS A 15 53.78 -28.16 -29.08
N PRO A 16 53.53 -29.20 -28.26
CA PRO A 16 52.89 -30.43 -28.73
C PRO A 16 51.51 -30.14 -29.37
N VAL A 17 51.17 -30.87 -30.44
CA VAL A 17 49.92 -30.66 -31.18
C VAL A 17 48.69 -30.89 -30.30
N GLU A 18 48.77 -31.87 -29.39
CA GLU A 18 47.70 -32.22 -28.46
C GLU A 18 47.38 -31.03 -27.52
N LYS A 19 48.41 -30.28 -27.12
CA LYS A 19 48.26 -29.07 -26.31
C LYS A 19 47.60 -27.94 -27.11
N ILE A 20 47.94 -27.77 -28.39
CA ILE A 20 47.32 -26.77 -29.27
C ILE A 20 45.83 -27.10 -29.48
N GLU A 21 45.51 -28.35 -29.83
CA GLU A 21 44.13 -28.77 -30.05
C GLU A 21 43.28 -28.64 -28.78
N SER A 22 43.82 -29.04 -27.62
CA SER A 22 43.16 -28.84 -26.32
C SER A 22 42.89 -27.36 -26.02
N GLN A 23 43.87 -26.46 -26.28
CA GLN A 23 43.70 -25.02 -26.09
C GLN A 23 42.64 -24.43 -27.04
N ARG A 24 42.66 -24.82 -28.33
CA ARG A 24 41.66 -24.39 -29.31
C ARG A 24 40.25 -24.86 -28.92
N HIS A 25 40.11 -26.11 -28.44
CA HIS A 25 38.83 -26.65 -27.99
C HIS A 25 38.29 -25.93 -26.75
N ILE A 26 39.14 -25.66 -25.74
CA ILE A 26 38.76 -24.87 -24.57
C ILE A 26 38.29 -23.47 -25.00
N LEU A 27 39.06 -22.80 -25.86
CA LEU A 27 38.74 -21.45 -26.34
C LEU A 27 37.41 -21.42 -27.12
N HIS A 28 37.15 -22.44 -27.93
CA HIS A 28 35.88 -22.59 -28.64
C HIS A 28 34.70 -22.78 -27.69
N ASN A 29 34.84 -23.64 -26.67
CA ASN A 29 33.79 -23.85 -25.68
C ASN A 29 33.51 -22.60 -24.84
N GLU A 30 34.56 -21.85 -24.47
CA GLU A 30 34.40 -20.54 -23.83
C GLU A 30 33.67 -19.54 -24.71
N TYR A 31 33.95 -19.53 -26.03
CA TYR A 31 33.23 -18.69 -26.98
C TYR A 31 31.75 -19.06 -27.08
N LEU A 32 31.42 -20.36 -27.12
CA LEU A 32 30.03 -20.82 -27.11
C LEU A 32 29.30 -20.41 -25.82
N GLN A 33 29.96 -20.54 -24.66
CA GLN A 33 29.41 -20.05 -23.39
C GLN A 33 29.21 -18.55 -23.41
N PHE A 34 30.18 -17.78 -23.91
CA PHE A 34 30.07 -16.34 -24.07
C PHE A 34 28.84 -15.96 -24.91
N LYS A 35 28.65 -16.60 -26.07
CA LYS A 35 27.48 -16.38 -26.94
C LYS A 35 26.17 -16.77 -26.25
N ALA A 36 26.14 -17.85 -25.48
CA ALA A 36 24.96 -18.26 -24.74
C ALA A 36 24.55 -17.25 -23.66
N VAL A 37 25.54 -16.69 -22.94
CA VAL A 37 25.30 -15.62 -21.95
C VAL A 37 24.86 -14.32 -22.63
N GLU A 38 25.50 -13.96 -23.76
CA GLU A 38 25.15 -12.77 -24.54
C GLU A 38 23.67 -12.73 -24.94
N SER A 39 23.10 -13.90 -25.28
CA SER A 39 21.71 -14.06 -25.67
C SER A 39 20.78 -14.44 -24.50
N SER A 40 21.24 -14.43 -23.25
CA SER A 40 20.46 -14.92 -22.11
C SER A 40 19.53 -13.85 -21.53
N ASP A 41 18.32 -14.27 -21.11
CA ASP A 41 17.40 -13.43 -20.34
C ASP A 41 18.01 -13.01 -19.00
N GLU A 42 18.88 -13.85 -18.43
CA GLU A 42 19.62 -13.53 -17.21
C GLU A 42 20.54 -12.31 -17.39
N LEU A 43 21.29 -12.22 -18.49
CA LEU A 43 22.10 -11.03 -18.78
C LEU A 43 21.20 -9.80 -18.99
N LYS A 44 20.05 -9.97 -19.63
CA LYS A 44 19.09 -8.88 -19.85
C LYS A 44 18.56 -8.34 -18.52
N GLU A 45 18.11 -9.22 -17.64
CA GLU A 45 17.70 -8.88 -16.27
C GLU A 45 18.83 -8.21 -15.49
N PHE A 46 20.07 -8.71 -15.60
CA PHE A 46 21.22 -8.10 -14.95
C PHE A 46 21.42 -6.64 -15.39
N LEU A 47 21.30 -6.36 -16.69
CA LEU A 47 21.46 -5.02 -17.25
C LEU A 47 20.33 -4.08 -16.82
N GLU A 48 19.09 -4.57 -16.78
CA GLU A 48 17.93 -3.82 -16.28
C GLU A 48 18.07 -3.48 -14.80
N LEU A 49 18.43 -4.46 -13.96
CA LEU A 49 18.70 -4.24 -12.53
C LEU A 49 19.87 -3.28 -12.32
N LYS A 50 20.94 -3.40 -13.11
CA LYS A 50 22.07 -2.47 -13.06
C LYS A 50 21.60 -1.04 -13.35
N GLN A 51 20.77 -0.85 -14.37
CA GLN A 51 20.24 0.48 -14.72
C GLN A 51 19.38 1.06 -13.60
N ILE A 52 18.51 0.25 -13.00
CA ILE A 52 17.66 0.66 -11.87
C ILE A 52 18.53 1.06 -10.67
N VAL A 53 19.39 0.16 -10.20
CA VAL A 53 20.16 0.33 -8.95
C VAL A 53 21.20 1.45 -9.04
N THR A 54 21.68 1.76 -10.26
CA THR A 54 22.65 2.85 -10.48
C THR A 54 22.00 4.20 -10.76
N SER A 55 20.68 4.24 -10.98
CA SER A 55 19.95 5.47 -11.27
C SER A 55 19.94 6.45 -10.10
N GLU A 56 19.90 7.75 -10.40
CA GLU A 56 19.74 8.78 -9.36
C GLU A 56 18.41 8.63 -8.62
N ALA A 57 17.33 8.25 -9.31
CA ALA A 57 16.04 7.98 -8.68
C ALA A 57 16.14 6.91 -7.58
N PHE A 58 16.86 5.82 -7.83
CA PHE A 58 17.09 4.76 -6.84
C PHE A 58 17.93 5.26 -5.65
N LYS A 59 19.00 6.02 -5.91
CA LYS A 59 19.85 6.59 -4.86
C LYS A 59 19.08 7.55 -3.97
N THR A 60 18.28 8.44 -4.57
CA THR A 60 17.41 9.37 -3.86
C THR A 60 16.40 8.63 -3.00
N LYS A 61 15.68 7.66 -3.58
CA LYS A 61 14.69 6.87 -2.84
C LYS A 61 15.30 6.07 -1.68
N LYS A 62 16.50 5.52 -1.87
CA LYS A 62 17.28 4.86 -0.81
C LYS A 62 17.65 5.81 0.32
N ALA A 63 18.08 7.02 -0.01
CA ALA A 63 18.41 8.04 0.98
C ALA A 63 17.15 8.49 1.74
N GLU A 64 16.03 8.71 1.03
CA GLU A 64 14.73 9.06 1.61
C GLU A 64 14.22 7.98 2.57
N ILE A 65 14.17 6.71 2.16
CA ILE A 65 13.71 5.63 3.04
C ILE A 65 14.58 5.55 4.29
N LYS A 66 15.90 5.72 4.16
CA LYS A 66 16.82 5.70 5.31
C LYS A 66 16.72 6.94 6.19
N SER A 67 16.31 8.09 5.65
CA SER A 67 16.15 9.34 6.40
C SER A 67 14.82 9.45 7.16
N LEU A 68 13.87 8.54 6.89
CA LEU A 68 12.60 8.46 7.63
C LEU A 68 12.82 7.88 9.03
N HIS A 69 12.46 8.63 10.06
CA HIS A 69 12.54 8.21 11.46
C HIS A 69 11.30 8.70 12.18
N PHE A 70 10.88 7.99 13.22
CA PHE A 70 9.77 8.47 14.06
C PHE A 70 10.18 9.74 14.83
N LYS A 71 11.41 9.79 15.34
CA LYS A 71 11.93 10.97 16.02
C LYS A 71 12.07 12.15 15.04
N GLY A 72 11.43 13.26 15.36
CA GLY A 72 11.37 14.46 14.52
C GLY A 72 10.31 14.40 13.40
N SER A 73 9.45 13.38 13.39
CA SER A 73 8.36 13.26 12.42
C SER A 73 7.08 13.94 12.91
N ASN A 74 6.17 14.24 11.97
CA ASN A 74 4.84 14.75 12.26
C ASN A 74 4.04 13.79 13.17
N GLU A 75 4.22 12.48 12.97
CA GLU A 75 3.58 11.45 13.80
C GLU A 75 4.06 11.50 15.26
N GLU A 76 5.33 11.81 15.52
CA GLU A 76 5.81 12.04 16.88
C GLU A 76 5.17 13.31 17.49
N GLU A 77 5.02 14.38 16.71
CA GLU A 77 4.39 15.63 17.16
C GLU A 77 2.91 15.43 17.52
N ILE A 78 2.14 14.76 16.65
CA ILE A 78 0.75 14.36 16.89
C ILE A 78 0.64 13.52 18.18
N LEU A 79 1.51 12.53 18.34
CA LEU A 79 1.49 11.67 19.53
C LEU A 79 1.86 12.47 20.80
N LYS A 80 2.84 13.37 20.71
CA LYS A 80 3.21 14.27 21.82
C LYS A 80 2.03 15.13 22.22
N GLU A 81 1.41 15.85 21.29
CA GLU A 81 0.24 16.69 21.52
C GLU A 81 -0.89 15.89 22.18
N PHE A 82 -1.20 14.70 21.65
CA PHE A 82 -2.21 13.81 22.24
C PHE A 82 -1.87 13.43 23.68
N THR A 83 -0.62 13.04 23.94
CA THR A 83 -0.20 12.63 25.30
C THR A 83 -0.21 13.78 26.29
N GLU A 84 0.03 15.01 25.84
CA GLU A 84 -0.06 16.23 26.64
C GLU A 84 -1.52 16.58 26.95
N LEU A 85 -2.40 16.59 25.94
CA LEU A 85 -3.84 16.81 26.14
C LEU A 85 -4.47 15.72 27.00
N LYS A 86 -4.03 14.45 26.87
CA LYS A 86 -4.45 13.36 27.75
C LYS A 86 -4.10 13.63 29.21
N LYS A 87 -3.03 14.38 29.49
CA LYS A 87 -2.62 14.76 30.85
C LYS A 87 -3.39 15.96 31.39
N ASN A 88 -4.01 16.77 30.54
CA ASN A 88 -4.74 17.98 30.90
C ASN A 88 -5.84 17.69 31.94
N SER A 89 -5.84 18.48 33.02
CA SER A 89 -6.73 18.27 34.16
C SER A 89 -8.22 18.49 33.82
N GLN A 90 -8.53 19.42 32.92
CA GLN A 90 -9.89 19.73 32.48
C GLN A 90 -10.48 18.56 31.69
N ILE A 91 -9.73 18.02 30.72
CA ILE A 91 -10.10 16.83 29.93
C ILE A 91 -10.30 15.61 30.83
N LYS A 92 -9.35 15.34 31.74
CA LYS A 92 -9.45 14.20 32.68
C LYS A 92 -10.71 14.28 33.55
N ARG A 93 -11.02 15.46 34.08
CA ARG A 93 -12.22 15.69 34.89
C ARG A 93 -13.50 15.54 34.06
N TYR A 94 -13.50 16.00 32.80
CA TYR A 94 -14.62 15.81 31.88
C TYR A 94 -14.92 14.31 31.68
N PHE A 95 -13.93 13.50 31.30
CA PHE A 95 -14.13 12.06 31.09
C PHE A 95 -14.45 11.29 32.38
N LYS A 96 -14.07 11.80 33.56
CA LYS A 96 -14.52 11.24 34.85
C LYS A 96 -16.04 11.40 35.06
N VAL A 97 -16.64 12.43 34.48
CA VAL A 97 -18.06 12.77 34.67
C VAL A 97 -18.94 12.29 33.52
N LYS A 98 -18.45 12.34 32.26
CA LYS A 98 -19.20 12.05 31.02
C LYS A 98 -20.06 10.78 31.10
N ASP A 99 -19.51 9.70 31.67
CA ASP A 99 -20.19 8.41 31.78
C ASP A 99 -20.57 8.02 33.22
N SER A 100 -20.44 8.97 34.16
CA SER A 100 -20.71 8.71 35.58
C SER A 100 -22.18 8.43 35.85
N SER A 101 -22.44 7.53 36.81
CA SER A 101 -23.80 7.25 37.30
C SER A 101 -24.45 8.49 37.91
N GLU A 102 -23.67 9.36 38.53
CA GLU A 102 -24.12 10.59 39.16
C GLU A 102 -24.60 11.62 38.13
N LEU A 103 -23.92 11.78 37.00
CA LEU A 103 -24.38 12.65 35.90
C LEU A 103 -25.70 12.14 35.34
N LYS A 104 -25.81 10.83 35.05
CA LYS A 104 -27.06 10.22 34.56
C LYS A 104 -28.21 10.44 35.54
N ARG A 105 -27.97 10.20 36.84
CA ARG A 105 -28.96 10.46 37.90
C ARG A 105 -29.35 11.94 37.93
N TYR A 106 -28.39 12.85 37.83
CA TYR A 106 -28.66 14.29 37.87
C TYR A 106 -29.51 14.75 36.69
N GLU A 107 -29.17 14.36 35.47
CA GLU A 107 -29.97 14.70 34.27
C GLU A 107 -31.38 14.11 34.37
N SER A 108 -31.53 12.86 34.85
CA SER A 108 -32.87 12.26 35.03
C SER A 108 -33.71 12.97 36.09
N LEU A 109 -33.08 13.49 37.14
CA LEU A 109 -33.77 14.22 38.21
C LEU A 109 -34.11 15.64 37.78
N LYS A 110 -33.24 16.30 37.03
CA LYS A 110 -33.38 17.71 36.60
C LYS A 110 -34.73 17.98 35.95
N ASP A 111 -35.23 17.04 35.15
CA ASP A 111 -36.51 17.16 34.44
C ASP A 111 -37.69 16.46 35.15
N SER A 112 -37.45 15.88 36.32
CA SER A 112 -38.49 15.19 37.08
C SER A 112 -39.54 16.13 37.64
N ASP A 113 -40.80 15.68 37.67
CA ASP A 113 -41.91 16.44 38.26
C ASP A 113 -41.64 16.79 39.73
N LYS A 114 -40.91 15.92 40.44
CA LYS A 114 -40.49 16.13 41.83
C LYS A 114 -39.56 17.34 41.98
N ILE A 115 -38.59 17.52 41.08
CA ILE A 115 -37.70 18.70 41.09
C ILE A 115 -38.46 19.94 40.64
N ARG A 116 -39.33 19.82 39.62
CA ARG A 116 -40.18 20.93 39.19
C ARG A 116 -41.10 21.44 40.31
N GLU A 117 -41.78 20.53 41.01
CA GLU A 117 -42.61 20.83 42.18
C GLU A 117 -41.78 21.53 43.27
N PHE A 118 -40.59 20.99 43.58
CA PHE A 118 -39.69 21.59 44.56
C PHE A 118 -39.27 23.02 44.18
N LEU A 119 -38.88 23.27 42.93
CA LEU A 119 -38.46 24.59 42.46
C LEU A 119 -39.63 25.59 42.49
N GLN A 120 -40.82 25.19 42.05
CA GLN A 120 -42.02 26.05 42.09
C GLN A 120 -42.42 26.41 43.53
N LEU A 121 -42.38 25.45 44.45
CA LEU A 121 -42.68 25.69 45.85
C LEU A 121 -41.59 26.53 46.53
N THR A 122 -40.33 26.36 46.13
CA THR A 122 -39.21 27.19 46.60
C THR A 122 -39.43 28.64 46.16
N ASP A 123 -39.71 28.87 44.88
CA ASP A 123 -40.03 30.19 44.35
C ASP A 123 -41.22 30.83 45.08
N PHE A 124 -42.33 30.09 45.28
CA PHE A 124 -43.49 30.59 46.05
C PHE A 124 -43.13 31.10 47.46
N VAL A 125 -42.12 30.50 48.10
CA VAL A 125 -41.64 30.93 49.41
C VAL A 125 -40.66 32.09 49.31
N GLU A 126 -39.72 32.03 48.38
CA GLU A 126 -38.64 33.01 48.21
C GLU A 126 -39.10 34.32 47.55
N ASN A 127 -40.04 34.27 46.61
CA ASN A 127 -40.64 35.43 45.93
C ASN A 127 -41.62 36.23 46.81
N GLY A 128 -41.76 35.85 48.08
CA GLY A 128 -42.57 36.53 49.09
C GLY A 128 -44.07 36.23 49.03
N SER A 129 -44.55 35.34 48.15
CA SER A 129 -45.97 34.98 48.06
C SER A 129 -46.47 34.26 49.32
N PHE A 130 -45.67 33.36 49.88
CA PHE A 130 -45.97 32.73 51.18
C PHE A 130 -46.07 33.74 52.32
N ARG A 131 -45.17 34.74 52.34
CA ARG A 131 -45.16 35.80 53.35
C ARG A 131 -46.42 36.65 53.26
N ARG A 132 -46.81 37.06 52.05
CA ARG A 132 -48.07 37.78 51.80
C ARG A 132 -49.28 36.99 52.30
N ALA A 133 -49.41 35.73 51.91
CA ALA A 133 -50.52 34.87 52.37
C ALA A 133 -50.57 34.72 53.91
N LYS A 134 -49.41 34.71 54.58
CA LYS A 134 -49.31 34.67 56.04
C LYS A 134 -49.75 35.97 56.69
N ASP A 135 -49.32 37.10 56.13
CA ASP A 135 -49.64 38.43 56.65
C ASP A 135 -51.13 38.75 56.42
N ASP A 136 -51.69 38.42 55.25
CA ASP A 136 -53.12 38.53 54.95
C ASP A 136 -53.97 37.72 55.93
N ALA A 137 -53.58 36.47 56.21
CA ALA A 137 -54.28 35.64 57.19
C ALA A 137 -54.18 36.23 58.61
N LYS A 138 -53.06 36.85 58.99
CA LYS A 138 -52.94 37.52 60.30
C LYS A 138 -53.82 38.75 60.43
N GLN A 139 -54.03 39.50 59.34
CA GLN A 139 -54.85 40.71 59.34
C GLN A 139 -56.36 40.40 59.46
N GLN A 140 -56.81 39.23 59.01
CA GLN A 140 -58.21 38.80 59.12
C GLN A 140 -58.56 38.35 60.55
N VAL A 141 -58.71 39.30 61.47
CA VAL A 141 -59.09 39.07 62.88
C VAL A 141 -60.56 39.37 63.12
N TYR A 142 -61.17 38.66 64.07
CA TYR A 142 -62.55 38.95 64.49
C TYR A 142 -62.65 40.29 65.23
N ARG A 143 -61.65 40.62 66.05
CA ARG A 143 -61.67 41.82 66.87
C ARG A 143 -61.42 43.05 65.99
N GLY A 144 -62.38 43.96 65.95
CA GLY A 144 -62.39 45.14 65.08
C GLY A 144 -62.89 44.89 63.66
N SER A 145 -63.49 43.73 63.37
CA SER A 145 -64.09 43.45 62.07
C SER A 145 -65.55 43.88 61.99
N ASP A 146 -66.05 44.07 60.77
CA ASP A 146 -67.46 44.37 60.50
C ASP A 146 -68.38 43.29 61.08
N GLU A 147 -67.94 42.03 61.08
CA GLU A 147 -68.71 40.92 61.67
C GLU A 147 -68.80 41.01 63.20
N GLU A 148 -67.76 41.46 63.92
CA GLU A 148 -67.86 41.73 65.36
C GLU A 148 -68.79 42.92 65.62
N GLU A 149 -68.70 43.97 64.82
CA GLU A 149 -69.55 45.15 64.94
C GLU A 149 -71.03 44.80 64.72
N GLN A 150 -71.35 44.07 63.65
CA GLN A 150 -72.70 43.60 63.35
C GLN A 150 -73.24 42.65 64.43
N GLU A 151 -72.42 41.72 64.95
CA GLU A 151 -72.84 40.83 66.03
C GLU A 151 -73.09 41.60 67.35
N ARG A 152 -72.23 42.58 67.66
CA ARG A 152 -72.35 43.46 68.83
C ARG A 152 -73.57 44.36 68.73
N GLU A 153 -73.79 44.98 67.56
CA GLU A 153 -74.94 45.83 67.26
C GLU A 153 -76.23 45.02 67.37
N TYR A 154 -76.30 43.84 66.73
CA TYR A 154 -77.44 42.94 66.82
C TYR A 154 -77.74 42.53 68.28
N LYS A 155 -76.73 42.13 69.06
CA LYS A 155 -76.88 41.80 70.48
C LYS A 155 -77.36 42.99 71.32
N LYS A 156 -76.91 44.21 71.02
CA LYS A 156 -77.33 45.45 71.70
C LYS A 156 -78.77 45.80 71.36
N LEU A 157 -79.13 45.78 70.08
CA LEU A 157 -80.49 46.06 69.60
C LEU A 157 -81.49 45.04 70.16
N LYS A 158 -81.15 43.74 70.17
CA LYS A 158 -81.96 42.67 70.78
C LYS A 158 -82.29 42.93 72.26
N LYS A 159 -81.40 43.63 72.98
CA LYS A 159 -81.55 43.96 74.40
C LYS A 159 -82.36 45.23 74.65
N SER A 160 -82.59 46.05 73.62
CA SER A 160 -83.32 47.32 73.74
C SER A 160 -84.74 47.09 74.29
N PRO A 161 -85.21 47.93 75.24
CA PRO A 161 -86.58 47.87 75.73
C PRO A 161 -87.62 47.93 74.61
N LEU A 162 -87.37 48.69 73.53
CA LEU A 162 -88.26 48.81 72.37
C LEU A 162 -88.35 47.49 71.60
N VAL A 163 -87.19 46.88 71.28
CA VAL A 163 -87.15 45.60 70.55
C VAL A 163 -87.71 44.46 71.39
N LYS A 164 -87.45 44.46 72.71
CA LYS A 164 -88.08 43.50 73.63
C LYS A 164 -89.59 43.67 73.71
N ALA A 165 -90.07 44.90 73.89
CA ALA A 165 -91.51 45.18 73.91
C ALA A 165 -92.16 44.76 72.58
N PHE A 166 -91.52 45.02 71.44
CA PHE A 166 -91.96 44.53 70.14
C PHE A 166 -91.96 43.00 70.08
N MET A 167 -90.86 42.32 70.39
CA MET A 167 -90.81 40.85 70.39
C MET A 167 -91.85 40.20 71.30
N GLU A 168 -92.22 40.85 72.40
CA GLU A 168 -93.19 40.33 73.37
C GLU A 168 -94.65 40.69 73.07
N LEU A 169 -94.94 41.89 72.55
CA LEU A 169 -96.31 42.38 72.33
C LEU A 169 -96.75 42.30 70.86
N HIS A 170 -95.83 42.37 69.90
CA HIS A 170 -96.16 42.26 68.49
C HIS A 170 -96.86 40.92 68.24
N ASN A 171 -98.06 40.98 67.67
CA ASN A 171 -98.96 39.83 67.49
C ASN A 171 -99.50 39.16 68.76
N SER A 172 -99.28 39.74 69.95
CA SER A 172 -99.83 39.20 71.20
C SER A 172 -101.36 39.32 71.26
N ALA A 173 -102.01 38.39 71.97
CA ALA A 173 -103.47 38.37 72.10
C ALA A 173 -104.03 39.61 72.83
N VAL A 174 -103.28 40.15 73.79
CA VAL A 174 -103.67 41.34 74.58
C VAL A 174 -103.68 42.60 73.72
N LEU A 175 -102.66 42.77 72.87
CA LEU A 175 -102.59 43.87 71.91
C LEU A 175 -103.76 43.84 70.92
N LYS A 176 -104.06 42.66 70.36
CA LYS A 176 -105.17 42.47 69.42
C LYS A 176 -106.52 42.82 70.06
N ARG A 177 -106.76 42.42 71.32
CA ARG A 177 -107.98 42.78 72.04
C ARG A 177 -108.08 44.29 72.26
N HIS A 178 -106.98 44.92 72.68
CA HIS A 178 -106.94 46.37 72.85
C HIS A 178 -107.29 47.12 71.55
N GLU A 179 -106.71 46.73 70.42
CA GLU A 179 -107.02 47.31 69.11
C GLU A 179 -108.50 47.07 68.71
N SER A 180 -109.08 45.92 69.06
CA SER A 180 -110.50 45.66 68.82
C SER A 180 -111.43 46.53 69.68
N THR A 181 -111.12 46.73 70.97
CA THR A 181 -111.93 47.54 71.88
C THR A 181 -111.85 49.04 71.56
N ALA A 182 -110.69 49.54 71.10
CA ALA A 182 -110.50 50.92 70.63
C ALA A 182 -111.55 51.34 69.59
N ASN A 183 -111.98 50.39 68.76
CA ASN A 183 -112.88 50.59 67.64
C ASN A 183 -114.37 50.35 68.00
N SER A 184 -114.68 50.06 69.26
CA SER A 184 -116.05 49.75 69.69
C SER A 184 -116.91 51.00 69.93
N GLU A 185 -118.23 50.88 69.71
CA GLU A 185 -119.19 51.98 69.97
C GLU A 185 -119.23 52.41 71.44
N LYS A 186 -119.02 51.48 72.37
CA LYS A 186 -118.90 51.80 73.80
C LYS A 186 -117.70 52.72 74.08
N HIS A 187 -116.58 52.49 73.39
CA HIS A 187 -115.38 53.31 73.55
C HIS A 187 -115.59 54.72 72.99
N LYS A 188 -116.25 54.84 71.82
CA LYS A 188 -116.65 56.14 71.26
C LYS A 188 -117.58 56.89 72.20
N LYS A 189 -118.66 56.25 72.65
CA LYS A 189 -119.62 56.85 73.59
C LYS A 189 -118.95 57.26 74.91
N TYR A 190 -117.98 56.47 75.39
CA TYR A 190 -117.19 56.82 76.57
C TYR A 190 -116.42 58.13 76.36
N TYR A 191 -115.64 58.27 75.28
CA TYR A 191 -114.86 59.49 75.01
C TYR A 191 -115.72 60.70 74.62
N GLU A 192 -116.86 60.51 73.96
CA GLU A 192 -117.85 61.59 73.72
C GLU A 192 -118.39 62.14 75.05
N LEU A 193 -118.76 61.25 75.97
CA LEU A 193 -119.30 61.64 77.27
C LEU A 193 -118.25 62.21 78.23
N ILE A 194 -116.93 62.05 78.02
CA ILE A 194 -115.92 62.69 78.90
C ILE A 194 -115.66 64.16 78.54
N ASN A 195 -116.07 64.61 77.35
CA ASN A 195 -115.60 65.87 76.76
C ASN A 195 -116.58 67.07 76.87
N LEU A 196 -117.76 66.97 77.50
CA LEU A 196 -118.75 68.06 77.66
C LEU A 196 -118.78 68.72 79.09
N PRO A 197 -119.24 69.97 79.33
CA PRO A 197 -119.25 70.63 80.67
C PRO A 197 -120.39 70.23 81.63
N ASP A 198 -120.26 70.49 82.93
CA ASP A 198 -120.70 69.59 84.02
C ASP A 198 -121.75 70.19 84.97
N LYS A 199 -123.06 69.97 84.75
CA LYS A 199 -124.14 70.24 85.75
C LYS A 199 -125.37 69.30 85.69
N ASP A 200 -125.29 68.16 84.98
CA ASP A 200 -126.41 67.20 84.87
C ASP A 200 -126.10 65.85 85.55
N LYS A 201 -126.95 65.44 86.49
CA LYS A 201 -126.75 64.24 87.33
C LYS A 201 -126.87 62.93 86.54
N ASP A 202 -127.65 62.89 85.47
CA ASP A 202 -127.87 61.64 84.72
C ASP A 202 -126.64 61.25 83.87
N ARG A 203 -125.91 62.22 83.31
CA ARG A 203 -124.65 61.98 82.58
C ARG A 203 -123.55 61.41 83.47
N ALA A 204 -123.42 61.94 84.69
CA ALA A 204 -122.43 61.43 85.65
C ALA A 204 -122.67 59.95 85.97
N ARG A 205 -123.93 59.50 85.94
CA ARG A 205 -124.32 58.10 86.14
C ARG A 205 -123.93 57.22 84.95
N GLU A 206 -124.18 57.67 83.72
CA GLU A 206 -123.85 56.89 82.51
C GLU A 206 -122.33 56.80 82.27
N LEU A 207 -121.59 57.89 82.51
CA LEU A 207 -120.12 57.86 82.47
C LEU A 207 -119.54 56.92 83.53
N LYS A 208 -120.13 56.88 84.73
CA LYS A 208 -119.73 55.94 85.78
C LYS A 208 -119.99 54.49 85.38
N ASN A 209 -121.09 54.22 84.68
CA ASN A 209 -121.39 52.88 84.15
C ASN A 209 -120.38 52.47 83.06
N LEU A 210 -120.06 53.35 82.11
CA LEU A 210 -119.05 53.06 81.07
C LEU A 210 -117.62 52.92 81.64
N LYS A 211 -117.25 53.71 82.66
CA LYS A 211 -115.97 53.50 83.39
C LYS A 211 -115.92 52.17 84.14
N SER A 212 -117.08 51.61 84.47
CA SER A 212 -117.20 50.31 85.15
C SER A 212 -117.32 49.14 84.16
N ASP A 213 -117.47 49.38 82.85
CA ASP A 213 -117.50 48.34 81.82
C ASP A 213 -116.12 47.70 81.70
N HIS A 214 -116.09 46.36 81.71
CA HIS A 214 -114.85 45.59 81.79
C HIS A 214 -113.93 45.84 80.58
N ASP A 215 -114.50 45.99 79.38
CA ASP A 215 -113.72 46.19 78.16
C ASP A 215 -113.12 47.60 78.12
N ILE A 216 -113.90 48.61 78.52
CA ILE A 216 -113.42 49.99 78.61
C ILE A 216 -112.36 50.14 79.70
N ARG A 217 -112.55 49.50 80.86
CA ARG A 217 -111.58 49.53 81.96
C ARG A 217 -110.26 48.87 81.58
N ASP A 218 -110.30 47.69 80.97
CA ASP A 218 -109.10 46.95 80.58
C ASP A 218 -108.39 47.63 79.40
N TYR A 219 -109.15 48.19 78.45
CA TYR A 219 -108.63 49.04 77.39
C TYR A 219 -107.86 50.22 77.99
N LEU A 220 -108.48 51.02 78.87
CA LEU A 220 -107.83 52.18 79.49
C LEU A 220 -106.60 51.78 80.30
N LYS A 221 -106.65 50.64 80.99
CA LYS A 221 -105.51 50.13 81.78
C LYS A 221 -104.34 49.71 80.88
N PHE A 222 -104.61 49.07 79.74
CA PHE A 222 -103.57 48.68 78.79
C PHE A 222 -103.06 49.86 77.96
N ASP A 223 -103.94 50.78 77.53
CA ASP A 223 -103.61 52.00 76.80
C ASP A 223 -102.68 52.90 77.64
N GLN A 224 -102.97 53.01 78.94
CA GLN A 224 -102.11 53.71 79.89
C GLN A 224 -100.88 52.92 80.31
N SER A 225 -100.78 51.63 79.96
CA SER A 225 -99.66 50.79 80.39
C SER A 225 -98.36 51.27 79.76
N ARG A 226 -97.32 51.34 80.59
CA ARG A 226 -95.97 51.69 80.15
C ARG A 226 -95.49 50.77 79.03
N LYS A 227 -95.88 49.48 79.09
CA LYS A 227 -95.48 48.45 78.12
C LYS A 227 -96.08 48.69 76.73
N TYR A 228 -97.35 49.08 76.65
CA TYR A 228 -97.99 49.38 75.37
C TYR A 228 -97.52 50.71 74.78
N LYS A 229 -97.27 51.73 75.61
CA LYS A 229 -96.63 52.98 75.17
C LYS A 229 -95.26 52.72 74.52
N THR A 230 -94.41 51.93 75.18
CA THR A 230 -93.10 51.51 74.63
C THR A 230 -93.23 50.64 73.37
N TYR A 231 -94.29 49.85 73.22
CA TYR A 231 -94.56 49.10 71.99
C TYR A 231 -94.95 50.01 70.82
N ARG A 232 -95.83 51.00 71.04
CA ARG A 232 -96.18 51.99 70.01
C ARG A 232 -94.95 52.78 69.56
N GLU A 233 -94.12 53.21 70.52
CA GLU A 233 -92.83 53.85 70.22
C GLU A 233 -91.87 52.93 69.44
N ALA A 234 -91.94 51.61 69.65
CA ALA A 234 -91.06 50.65 69.01
C ALA A 234 -91.39 50.43 67.53
N ILE A 235 -92.68 50.44 67.15
CA ILE A 235 -93.15 50.14 65.78
C ILE A 235 -92.48 51.07 64.75
N ASP A 236 -92.43 52.36 65.04
CA ASP A 236 -91.82 53.37 64.15
C ASP A 236 -90.35 53.66 64.48
N SER A 237 -89.74 52.90 65.40
CA SER A 237 -88.37 53.16 65.83
C SER A 237 -87.33 52.67 64.81
N TYR A 238 -86.36 53.53 64.52
CA TYR A 238 -85.15 53.14 63.77
C TYR A 238 -84.44 51.93 64.39
N ILE A 239 -84.49 51.80 65.72
CA ILE A 239 -83.89 50.69 66.49
C ILE A 239 -84.49 49.34 66.08
N LEU A 240 -85.81 49.25 65.91
CA LEU A 240 -86.47 48.03 65.46
C LEU A 240 -86.19 47.73 63.99
N LYS A 241 -86.21 48.77 63.13
CA LYS A 241 -85.88 48.63 61.71
C LYS A 241 -84.48 48.04 61.51
N ARG A 242 -83.47 48.61 62.19
CA ARG A 242 -82.08 48.15 62.14
C ARG A 242 -81.89 46.74 62.70
N PHE A 243 -82.64 46.37 63.74
CA PHE A 243 -82.63 45.01 64.29
C PHE A 243 -83.12 43.98 63.26
N ASN A 244 -84.21 44.29 62.55
CA ASN A 244 -84.78 43.41 61.53
C ASN A 244 -83.88 43.30 60.28
N GLU A 245 -83.11 44.35 59.95
CA GLU A 245 -82.08 44.30 58.89
C GLU A 245 -80.89 43.39 59.26
N LEU A 246 -80.39 43.50 60.49
CA LEU A 246 -79.21 42.74 60.94
C LEU A 246 -79.51 41.27 61.25
N LYS A 247 -80.74 40.96 61.68
CA LYS A 247 -81.14 39.61 62.06
C LYS A 247 -80.85 38.54 60.98
N PRO A 248 -81.34 38.66 59.73
CA PRO A 248 -81.08 37.65 58.70
C PRO A 248 -79.60 37.56 58.29
N VAL A 249 -78.83 38.65 58.43
CA VAL A 249 -77.39 38.66 58.13
C VAL A 249 -76.61 37.90 59.19
N VAL A 250 -76.78 38.25 60.47
CA VAL A 250 -76.03 37.67 61.60
C VAL A 250 -76.43 36.21 61.86
N GLU A 251 -77.69 35.84 61.59
CA GLU A 251 -78.18 34.46 61.76
C GLU A 251 -77.91 33.59 60.52
N SER A 252 -77.36 34.14 59.43
CA SER A 252 -77.02 33.35 58.23
C SER A 252 -75.87 32.37 58.47
N GLY A 253 -75.92 31.21 57.80
CA GLY A 253 -74.87 30.20 57.88
C GLY A 253 -73.51 30.70 57.39
N ASP A 254 -73.49 31.60 56.41
CA ASP A 254 -72.24 32.13 55.85
C ASP A 254 -71.59 33.15 56.77
N PHE A 255 -72.38 34.00 57.44
CA PHE A 255 -71.88 34.88 58.49
C PHE A 255 -71.27 34.09 59.65
N GLN A 256 -71.95 33.03 60.12
CA GLN A 256 -71.43 32.19 61.19
C GLN A 256 -70.12 31.47 60.80
N LYS A 257 -70.02 30.96 59.56
CA LYS A 257 -68.77 30.39 59.03
C LYS A 257 -67.65 31.43 58.97
N ARG A 258 -67.94 32.66 58.54
CA ARG A 258 -66.97 33.77 58.50
C ARG A 258 -66.48 34.12 59.89
N VAL A 259 -67.38 34.23 60.87
CA VAL A 259 -67.03 34.45 62.28
C VAL A 259 -66.15 33.33 62.84
N TRP A 260 -66.47 32.07 62.55
CA TRP A 260 -65.65 30.91 62.95
C TRP A 260 -64.25 30.97 62.34
N PHE A 261 -64.15 31.30 61.06
CA PHE A 261 -62.88 31.50 60.36
C PHE A 261 -62.04 32.63 60.99
N LEU A 262 -62.64 33.79 61.25
CA LEU A 262 -61.95 34.95 61.85
C LEU A 262 -61.48 34.69 63.29
N LYS A 263 -62.22 33.88 64.05
CA LYS A 263 -61.87 33.47 65.42
C LYS A 263 -60.84 32.34 65.46
N ASP A 264 -60.62 31.60 64.37
CA ASP A 264 -59.65 30.52 64.33
C ASP A 264 -58.22 31.06 64.34
N LYS A 265 -57.53 30.88 65.47
CA LYS A 265 -56.12 31.26 65.66
C LYS A 265 -55.16 30.42 64.81
N LYS A 266 -55.59 29.25 64.30
CA LYS A 266 -54.81 28.34 63.45
C LYS A 266 -55.24 28.34 61.98
N LYS A 267 -55.95 29.39 61.54
CA LYS A 267 -56.49 29.47 60.17
C LYS A 267 -55.39 29.47 59.09
N PHE A 268 -54.24 30.08 59.39
CA PHE A 268 -53.12 30.08 58.45
C PHE A 268 -52.53 28.67 58.29
N GLU A 269 -52.39 27.92 59.38
CA GLU A 269 -51.90 26.54 59.39
C GLU A 269 -52.84 25.58 58.65
N LYS A 270 -54.12 25.94 58.50
CA LYS A 270 -55.11 25.21 57.69
C LYS A 270 -55.17 25.66 56.22
N SER A 271 -54.48 26.74 55.86
CA SER A 271 -54.50 27.31 54.51
C SER A 271 -53.72 26.47 53.50
N ASP A 272 -54.06 26.62 52.22
CA ASP A 272 -53.30 26.03 51.11
C ASP A 272 -51.84 26.50 51.08
N ALA A 273 -51.58 27.78 51.41
CA ALA A 273 -50.24 28.34 51.48
C ALA A 273 -49.36 27.62 52.52
N TYR A 274 -49.90 27.26 53.69
CA TYR A 274 -49.18 26.49 54.70
C TYR A 274 -48.97 25.03 54.29
N LYS A 275 -49.95 24.41 53.61
CA LYS A 275 -49.78 23.06 53.02
C LYS A 275 -48.64 23.04 52.01
N LYS A 276 -48.56 24.03 51.11
CA LYS A 276 -47.46 24.22 50.14
C LYS A 276 -46.10 24.36 50.83
N PHE A 277 -46.01 25.18 51.89
CA PHE A 277 -44.77 25.30 52.68
C PHE A 277 -44.37 23.99 53.38
N LYS A 278 -45.33 23.25 53.95
CA LYS A 278 -45.07 21.95 54.56
C LYS A 278 -44.56 20.95 53.53
N ARG A 279 -45.19 20.90 52.36
CA ARG A 279 -44.78 20.08 51.22
C ARG A 279 -43.35 20.42 50.77
N LEU A 280 -42.99 21.70 50.70
CA LEU A 280 -41.61 22.13 50.43
C LEU A 280 -40.61 21.60 51.47
N LYS A 281 -40.97 21.66 52.76
CA LYS A 281 -40.14 21.14 53.86
C LYS A 281 -40.00 19.61 53.82
N GLU A 282 -41.03 18.91 53.38
CA GLU A 282 -40.99 17.45 53.17
C GLU A 282 -40.10 17.10 51.97
N LEU A 283 -40.30 17.75 50.82
CA LEU A 283 -39.48 17.54 49.61
C LEU A 283 -38.00 17.84 49.87
N SER A 284 -37.68 18.94 50.56
CA SER A 284 -36.29 19.33 50.85
C SER A 284 -35.52 18.32 51.71
N ARG A 285 -36.23 17.42 52.42
CA ARG A 285 -35.62 16.32 53.19
C ARG A 285 -35.31 15.09 52.35
N GLY A 286 -35.93 14.95 51.18
CA GLY A 286 -35.75 13.81 50.28
C GLY A 286 -34.34 13.75 49.70
N ASP A 287 -33.80 12.54 49.57
CA ASP A 287 -32.42 12.33 49.13
C ASP A 287 -32.16 12.81 47.69
N ASP A 288 -33.16 12.72 46.80
CA ASP A 288 -33.05 13.24 45.43
C ASP A 288 -32.89 14.75 45.38
N ILE A 289 -33.64 15.50 46.22
CA ILE A 289 -33.54 16.96 46.28
C ILE A 289 -32.17 17.35 46.83
N LYS A 290 -31.72 16.69 47.92
CA LYS A 290 -30.40 16.93 48.50
C LYS A 290 -29.28 16.62 47.51
N PHE A 291 -29.38 15.49 46.81
CA PHE A 291 -28.42 15.10 45.77
C PHE A 291 -28.40 16.13 44.64
N TYR A 292 -29.57 16.49 44.08
CA TYR A 292 -29.69 17.47 43.01
C TYR A 292 -29.05 18.80 43.37
N LEU A 293 -29.37 19.36 44.56
CA LEU A 293 -28.80 20.62 45.02
C LEU A 293 -27.28 20.57 45.24
N LYS A 294 -26.77 19.46 45.78
CA LYS A 294 -25.34 19.29 46.06
C LYS A 294 -24.55 19.03 44.78
N TYR A 295 -25.02 18.11 43.94
CA TYR A 295 -24.33 17.71 42.71
C TYR A 295 -24.40 18.82 41.65
N GLY A 296 -25.53 19.54 41.56
CA GLY A 296 -25.70 20.72 40.70
C GLY A 296 -24.69 21.83 40.98
N LYS A 297 -24.20 21.93 42.22
CA LYS A 297 -23.15 22.88 42.64
C LYS A 297 -21.74 22.30 42.61
N SER A 298 -21.57 21.06 42.17
CA SER A 298 -20.27 20.40 42.23
C SER A 298 -19.29 21.01 41.20
N PRO A 299 -18.04 21.30 41.59
CA PRO A 299 -17.03 21.80 40.65
C PRO A 299 -16.76 20.84 39.49
N LEU A 300 -16.98 19.53 39.70
CA LEU A 300 -16.81 18.50 38.68
C LEU A 300 -17.90 18.58 37.60
N LEU A 301 -19.17 18.75 37.99
CA LEU A 301 -20.26 18.93 37.04
C LEU A 301 -20.10 20.26 36.27
N LYS A 302 -19.67 21.32 36.95
CA LYS A 302 -19.34 22.58 36.29
C LYS A 302 -18.25 22.39 35.23
N ASN A 303 -17.13 21.74 35.58
CA ASN A 303 -16.07 21.41 34.62
C ASN A 303 -16.60 20.59 33.44
N TYR A 304 -17.52 19.65 33.67
CA TYR A 304 -18.11 18.84 32.59
C TYR A 304 -18.79 19.72 31.54
N TYR A 305 -19.70 20.61 31.95
CA TYR A 305 -20.38 21.52 31.02
C TYR A 305 -19.42 22.58 30.43
N ASP A 306 -18.50 23.13 31.23
CA ASP A 306 -17.51 24.11 30.77
C ASP A 306 -16.53 23.53 29.73
N THR A 307 -16.33 22.21 29.72
CA THR A 307 -15.43 21.52 28.78
C THR A 307 -16.17 20.99 27.56
N GLN A 308 -17.48 20.76 27.68
CA GLN A 308 -18.30 20.26 26.59
C GLN A 308 -18.32 21.28 25.45
N GLY A 309 -17.95 20.85 24.24
CA GLY A 309 -17.90 21.72 23.06
C GLY A 309 -16.69 22.65 22.99
N THR A 310 -15.71 22.53 23.89
CA THR A 310 -14.47 23.31 23.81
C THR A 310 -13.52 22.78 22.73
N ASP A 311 -12.76 23.67 22.11
CA ASP A 311 -11.76 23.32 21.09
C ASP A 311 -10.72 22.33 21.62
N ILE A 312 -10.33 22.45 22.89
CA ILE A 312 -9.37 21.54 23.52
C ILE A 312 -9.91 20.09 23.64
N LEU A 313 -11.22 19.93 23.90
CA LEU A 313 -11.85 18.61 23.93
C LEU A 313 -12.01 18.05 22.52
N ASN A 314 -12.40 18.89 21.56
CA ASN A 314 -12.56 18.50 20.16
C ASN A 314 -11.20 18.03 19.58
N ARG A 315 -10.14 18.79 19.81
CA ARG A 315 -8.77 18.43 19.39
C ARG A 315 -8.29 17.14 20.05
N PHE A 316 -8.59 16.93 21.34
CA PHE A 316 -8.28 15.67 22.01
C PHE A 316 -8.98 14.47 21.35
N GLN A 317 -10.25 14.62 20.98
CA GLN A 317 -11.01 13.54 20.33
C GLN A 317 -10.48 13.26 18.92
N GLU A 318 -10.23 14.29 18.12
CA GLU A 318 -9.59 14.19 16.79
C GLU A 318 -8.25 13.45 16.88
N LEU A 319 -7.37 13.88 17.77
CA LEU A 319 -6.07 13.24 17.98
C LEU A 319 -6.23 11.80 18.48
N SER A 320 -7.20 11.54 19.38
CA SER A 320 -7.49 10.19 19.86
C SER A 320 -7.88 9.26 18.72
N GLU A 321 -8.75 9.72 17.82
CA GLU A 321 -9.16 8.97 16.64
C GLU A 321 -7.96 8.74 15.72
N MET A 322 -7.20 9.80 15.41
CA MET A 322 -6.01 9.74 14.57
C MET A 322 -4.95 8.76 15.07
N VAL A 323 -4.54 8.84 16.35
CA VAL A 323 -3.52 7.95 16.92
C VAL A 323 -4.01 6.52 17.12
N SER A 324 -5.31 6.30 17.17
CA SER A 324 -5.93 4.96 17.26
C SER A 324 -6.18 4.32 15.90
N SER A 325 -6.07 5.09 14.81
CA SER A 325 -6.28 4.58 13.45
C SER A 325 -5.21 3.56 13.06
N GLU A 326 -5.61 2.55 12.26
CA GLU A 326 -4.66 1.58 11.72
C GLU A 326 -3.56 2.24 10.90
N GLU A 327 -3.89 3.31 10.17
CA GLU A 327 -2.94 4.06 9.35
C GLU A 327 -1.80 4.64 10.20
N PHE A 328 -2.13 5.33 11.29
CA PHE A 328 -1.13 5.91 12.19
C PHE A 328 -0.28 4.82 12.86
N ILE A 329 -0.90 3.73 13.32
CA ILE A 329 -0.19 2.61 13.95
C ILE A 329 0.80 1.99 12.97
N ARG A 330 0.39 1.72 11.72
CA ARG A 330 1.27 1.18 10.67
C ARG A 330 2.38 2.15 10.31
N ARG A 331 2.05 3.43 10.16
CA ARG A 331 3.03 4.48 9.83
C ARG A 331 4.08 4.64 10.92
N LYS A 332 3.66 4.69 12.18
CA LYS A 332 4.57 4.70 13.33
C LYS A 332 5.48 3.48 13.34
N ALA A 333 4.92 2.27 13.20
CA ALA A 333 5.70 1.04 13.16
C ALA A 333 6.73 1.04 12.03
N TYR A 334 6.38 1.55 10.85
CA TYR A 334 7.29 1.73 9.72
C TYR A 334 8.42 2.73 10.03
N LEU A 335 8.11 3.87 10.64
CA LEU A 335 9.10 4.90 10.99
C LEU A 335 10.04 4.47 12.11
N GLU A 336 9.58 3.61 13.02
CA GLU A 336 10.37 3.02 14.10
C GLU A 336 11.21 1.81 13.63
N ASP A 337 10.95 1.23 12.46
CA ASP A 337 11.67 0.07 11.96
C ASP A 337 13.10 0.44 11.49
N PRO A 338 14.16 -0.07 12.15
CA PRO A 338 15.53 0.16 11.72
C PRO A 338 15.87 -0.61 10.43
N LYS A 339 15.09 -1.64 10.08
CA LYS A 339 15.29 -2.51 8.91
C LYS A 339 14.30 -2.24 7.77
N LYS A 340 13.67 -1.06 7.75
CA LYS A 340 12.70 -0.68 6.71
C LYS A 340 13.28 -0.71 5.29
N TRP A 341 14.57 -0.37 5.14
CA TRP A 341 15.26 -0.44 3.85
C TRP A 341 15.33 -1.89 3.39
N GLU A 342 15.77 -2.80 4.25
CA GLU A 342 15.93 -4.22 3.96
C GLU A 342 14.61 -4.92 3.62
N LYS A 343 13.47 -4.33 4.02
CA LYS A 343 12.13 -4.81 3.70
C LYS A 343 11.53 -4.17 2.45
N SER A 344 12.21 -3.21 1.82
CA SER A 344 11.70 -2.50 0.65
C SER A 344 12.01 -3.27 -0.64
N ASP A 345 11.15 -3.11 -1.64
CA ASP A 345 11.33 -3.71 -2.98
C ASP A 345 12.64 -3.23 -3.64
N GLU A 346 13.05 -1.99 -3.36
CA GLU A 346 14.32 -1.43 -3.83
C GLU A 346 15.52 -2.21 -3.30
N CYS A 347 15.50 -2.62 -2.02
CA CYS A 347 16.59 -3.42 -1.47
C CYS A 347 16.62 -4.82 -2.05
N ILE A 348 15.47 -5.42 -2.36
CA ILE A 348 15.40 -6.73 -3.04
C ILE A 348 16.09 -6.64 -4.41
N ASN A 349 15.79 -5.60 -5.19
CA ASN A 349 16.42 -5.37 -6.50
C ASN A 349 17.95 -5.16 -6.38
N GLU A 350 18.40 -4.36 -5.39
CA GLU A 350 19.84 -4.18 -5.15
C GLU A 350 20.54 -5.47 -4.72
N GLN A 351 19.93 -6.27 -3.84
CA GLN A 351 20.50 -7.55 -3.41
C GLN A 351 20.60 -8.53 -4.58
N LYS A 352 19.55 -8.63 -5.42
CA LYS A 352 19.55 -9.47 -6.61
C LYS A 352 20.64 -9.03 -7.60
N TYR A 353 20.76 -7.72 -7.86
CA TYR A 353 21.85 -7.19 -8.68
C TYR A 353 23.24 -7.56 -8.13
N LEU A 354 23.46 -7.39 -6.83
CA LEU A 354 24.75 -7.69 -6.18
C LEU A 354 25.09 -9.18 -6.18
N GLU A 355 24.09 -10.05 -6.11
CA GLU A 355 24.25 -11.50 -6.24
C GLU A 355 24.61 -11.86 -7.69
N MET A 356 23.80 -11.42 -8.66
CA MET A 356 24.05 -11.68 -10.08
C MET A 356 25.41 -11.17 -10.54
N LYS A 357 25.85 -10.01 -10.04
CA LYS A 357 27.18 -9.44 -10.32
C LYS A 357 28.34 -10.38 -9.97
N LYS A 358 28.14 -11.34 -9.07
CA LYS A 358 29.16 -12.31 -8.63
C LYS A 358 29.08 -13.64 -9.38
N ARG A 359 28.07 -13.86 -10.24
CA ARG A 359 27.91 -15.12 -10.95
C ARG A 359 29.07 -15.34 -11.94
N PRO A 360 29.78 -16.49 -11.90
CA PRO A 360 31.03 -16.67 -12.64
C PRO A 360 30.92 -16.46 -14.16
N HIS A 361 29.81 -16.86 -14.78
CA HIS A 361 29.61 -16.72 -16.22
C HIS A 361 29.30 -15.28 -16.64
N LEU A 362 28.58 -14.51 -15.82
CA LEU A 362 28.38 -13.07 -16.05
C LEU A 362 29.69 -12.29 -15.89
N VAL A 363 30.48 -12.61 -14.85
CA VAL A 363 31.83 -12.01 -14.67
C VAL A 363 32.69 -12.27 -15.89
N LYS A 364 32.82 -13.54 -16.31
CA LYS A 364 33.57 -13.91 -17.52
C LYS A 364 33.04 -13.25 -18.77
N TYR A 365 31.72 -13.11 -18.90
CA TYR A 365 31.12 -12.41 -20.04
C TYR A 365 31.60 -10.96 -20.11
N PHE A 366 31.55 -10.21 -19.01
CA PHE A 366 32.04 -8.83 -18.99
C PHE A 366 33.57 -8.73 -19.12
N ASP A 367 34.34 -9.69 -18.60
CA ASP A 367 35.79 -9.76 -18.81
C ASP A 367 36.16 -9.97 -20.29
N TYR A 368 35.33 -10.71 -21.04
CA TYR A 368 35.61 -11.08 -22.41
C TYR A 368 34.96 -10.17 -23.45
N LYS A 369 33.84 -9.52 -23.12
CA LYS A 369 33.02 -8.72 -24.06
C LYS A 369 33.84 -7.67 -24.80
N ASP A 370 34.75 -6.99 -24.09
CA ASP A 370 35.59 -5.93 -24.63
C ASP A 370 37.04 -6.39 -24.89
N SER A 371 37.25 -7.72 -24.95
CA SER A 371 38.58 -8.33 -25.12
C SER A 371 38.77 -8.91 -26.53
N ALA A 372 40.03 -9.03 -26.96
CA ALA A 372 40.39 -9.72 -28.20
C ALA A 372 40.39 -11.26 -28.10
N ARG A 373 39.91 -11.84 -26.98
CA ARG A 373 40.00 -13.30 -26.71
C ARG A 373 39.33 -14.14 -27.80
N PHE A 374 38.21 -13.66 -28.33
CA PHE A 374 37.40 -14.35 -29.32
C PHE A 374 37.53 -13.78 -30.74
N ASP A 375 38.52 -12.92 -30.98
CA ASP A 375 38.80 -12.30 -32.28
C ASP A 375 38.89 -13.30 -33.43
N PHE A 376 39.41 -14.50 -33.15
CA PHE A 376 39.49 -15.54 -34.17
C PHE A 376 38.10 -15.92 -34.70
N PHE A 377 37.12 -16.12 -33.81
CA PHE A 377 35.78 -16.56 -34.20
C PHE A 377 34.92 -15.44 -34.79
N THR A 378 35.23 -14.19 -34.46
CA THR A 378 34.53 -13.01 -35.01
C THR A 378 35.12 -12.57 -36.35
N LYS A 379 36.42 -12.79 -36.59
CA LYS A 379 37.10 -12.39 -37.84
C LYS A 379 37.14 -13.50 -38.88
N TRP A 380 37.22 -14.77 -38.46
CA TRP A 380 37.39 -15.89 -39.36
C TRP A 380 36.14 -16.77 -39.40
N GLU A 381 35.83 -17.25 -40.60
CA GLU A 381 34.87 -18.33 -40.82
C GLU A 381 35.54 -19.49 -41.53
N LEU A 382 35.06 -20.69 -41.24
CA LEU A 382 35.53 -21.91 -41.87
C LEU A 382 35.02 -21.94 -43.33
N SER A 383 35.94 -21.95 -44.29
CA SER A 383 35.65 -21.94 -45.73
C SER A 383 35.75 -23.33 -46.35
N PHE A 384 36.57 -24.20 -45.78
CA PHE A 384 36.72 -25.59 -46.19
C PHE A 384 37.19 -26.42 -45.00
N GLU A 385 36.67 -27.64 -44.86
CA GLU A 385 37.24 -28.61 -43.94
C GLU A 385 37.06 -30.03 -44.46
N ASP A 386 37.97 -30.91 -44.07
CA ASP A 386 37.79 -32.34 -44.16
C ASP A 386 38.58 -33.04 -43.04
N ASP A 387 37.90 -33.85 -42.24
CA ASP A 387 38.50 -34.73 -41.24
C ASP A 387 38.69 -36.17 -41.76
N PHE A 388 38.31 -36.40 -43.03
CA PHE A 388 38.37 -37.68 -43.72
C PHE A 388 37.67 -38.82 -42.97
N SER A 389 36.66 -38.51 -42.15
CA SER A 389 35.86 -39.48 -41.38
C SER A 389 35.13 -40.49 -42.28
N GLY A 390 34.75 -40.08 -43.49
CA GLY A 390 34.12 -40.94 -44.48
C GLY A 390 34.99 -42.13 -44.89
N VAL A 391 34.37 -43.29 -45.10
CA VAL A 391 35.03 -44.53 -45.53
C VAL A 391 35.65 -44.40 -46.93
N ILE A 392 35.07 -43.54 -47.77
CA ILE A 392 35.57 -43.18 -49.10
C ILE A 392 35.91 -41.70 -49.16
N LEU A 393 36.84 -41.32 -50.03
CA LEU A 393 37.19 -39.93 -50.30
C LEU A 393 35.95 -39.18 -50.82
N ASN A 394 35.66 -38.01 -50.25
CA ASN A 394 34.50 -37.22 -50.67
C ASN A 394 34.74 -36.59 -52.06
N PRO A 395 34.04 -37.05 -53.12
CA PRO A 395 34.28 -36.58 -54.49
C PRO A 395 33.78 -35.14 -54.73
N ALA A 396 32.88 -34.63 -53.87
CA ALA A 396 32.46 -33.23 -53.93
C ALA A 396 33.55 -32.27 -53.42
N LYS A 397 34.46 -32.76 -52.58
CA LYS A 397 35.58 -31.99 -52.02
C LYS A 397 36.90 -32.25 -52.74
N TRP A 398 37.16 -33.48 -53.16
CA TRP A 398 38.47 -33.89 -53.66
C TRP A 398 38.37 -34.65 -54.98
N SER A 399 39.25 -34.31 -55.92
CA SER A 399 39.52 -35.05 -57.15
C SER A 399 40.81 -35.84 -57.01
N THR A 400 40.85 -37.07 -57.55
CA THR A 400 42.09 -37.89 -57.64
C THR A 400 42.92 -37.58 -58.88
N ILE A 401 42.51 -36.57 -59.65
CA ILE A 401 43.19 -36.03 -60.81
C ILE A 401 43.46 -34.56 -60.52
N SER A 402 44.69 -34.09 -60.77
CA SER A 402 45.04 -32.68 -60.60
C SER A 402 44.32 -31.81 -61.64
N LEU A 403 44.11 -30.53 -61.33
CA LEU A 403 43.47 -29.58 -62.26
C LEU A 403 44.16 -29.56 -63.64
N TRP A 404 45.48 -29.70 -63.68
CA TRP A 404 46.26 -29.67 -64.91
C TRP A 404 46.17 -31.00 -65.68
N ALA A 405 46.24 -32.13 -64.98
CA ALA A 405 46.05 -33.46 -65.58
C ALA A 405 44.66 -33.61 -66.22
N GLU A 406 43.65 -33.00 -65.61
CA GLU A 406 42.33 -32.94 -66.21
C GLU A 406 42.29 -32.00 -67.44
N LYS A 407 42.81 -30.77 -67.32
CA LYS A 407 42.71 -29.76 -68.37
C LYS A 407 43.45 -30.11 -69.67
N MET A 408 44.45 -31.00 -69.64
CA MET A 408 45.17 -31.39 -70.87
C MET A 408 45.00 -32.87 -71.25
N PRO A 409 45.62 -33.87 -70.59
CA PRO A 409 45.49 -35.26 -71.04
C PRO A 409 44.17 -35.93 -70.58
N GLY A 410 43.38 -35.29 -69.72
CA GLY A 410 42.15 -35.87 -69.14
C GLY A 410 42.39 -37.01 -68.15
N ARG A 411 43.64 -37.33 -67.81
CA ARG A 411 44.05 -38.42 -66.92
C ARG A 411 45.39 -38.10 -66.25
N ASN A 412 45.70 -38.81 -65.17
CA ASN A 412 46.99 -38.65 -64.50
C ASN A 412 48.17 -39.01 -65.43
N PHE A 413 49.26 -38.26 -65.26
CA PHE A 413 50.54 -38.42 -65.94
C PHE A 413 51.67 -38.08 -64.96
N SER A 414 52.91 -38.42 -65.29
CA SER A 414 54.09 -38.16 -64.45
C SER A 414 55.08 -37.23 -65.12
N MET A 415 55.86 -36.49 -64.33
CA MET A 415 56.88 -35.58 -64.84
C MET A 415 58.18 -36.34 -65.16
N PRO A 416 59.07 -35.78 -66.00
CA PRO A 416 60.40 -36.34 -66.21
C PRO A 416 61.14 -36.59 -64.89
N GLY A 417 61.59 -37.83 -64.68
CA GLY A 417 62.29 -38.26 -63.46
C GLY A 417 61.40 -38.88 -62.38
N ASP A 418 60.07 -38.77 -62.49
CA ASP A 418 59.17 -39.48 -61.59
C ASP A 418 59.15 -40.98 -61.89
N LEU A 419 59.35 -41.83 -60.87
CA LEU A 419 59.36 -43.29 -61.00
C LEU A 419 57.98 -43.93 -60.78
N HIS A 420 56.93 -43.11 -60.68
CA HIS A 420 55.58 -43.56 -60.33
C HIS A 420 54.53 -43.00 -61.27
N ILE A 421 53.32 -43.56 -61.24
CA ILE A 421 52.11 -42.94 -61.78
C ILE A 421 51.05 -42.77 -60.69
N PHE A 422 50.31 -41.67 -60.72
CA PHE A 422 49.16 -41.47 -59.83
C PHE A 422 47.96 -42.30 -60.28
N THR A 423 47.37 -43.07 -59.36
CA THR A 423 46.12 -43.80 -59.64
C THR A 423 44.90 -42.92 -59.42
N GLU A 424 43.78 -43.32 -60.01
CA GLU A 424 42.47 -42.73 -59.79
C GLU A 424 41.86 -43.24 -58.48
N GLY A 425 42.56 -42.98 -57.37
CA GLY A 425 42.09 -43.26 -56.01
C GLY A 425 42.51 -44.60 -55.38
N LYS A 426 43.07 -45.55 -56.14
CA LYS A 426 43.50 -46.86 -55.58
C LYS A 426 44.59 -46.76 -54.50
N ASN A 427 45.37 -45.68 -54.54
CA ASN A 427 46.42 -45.35 -53.56
C ASN A 427 45.94 -44.37 -52.49
N VAL A 428 44.65 -44.03 -52.45
CA VAL A 428 44.05 -43.12 -51.47
C VAL A 428 43.12 -43.91 -50.55
N LYS A 429 43.28 -43.76 -49.24
CA LYS A 429 42.41 -44.35 -48.22
C LYS A 429 41.94 -43.27 -47.25
N THR A 430 40.69 -43.37 -46.80
CA THR A 430 40.08 -42.53 -45.75
C THR A 430 39.47 -43.41 -44.65
N GLY A 431 38.81 -42.81 -43.65
CA GLY A 431 38.30 -43.51 -42.46
C GLY A 431 38.87 -42.94 -41.16
N GLY A 432 38.79 -41.62 -41.01
CA GLY A 432 39.31 -40.84 -39.88
C GLY A 432 40.63 -40.11 -40.16
N LYS A 433 41.23 -40.32 -41.34
CA LYS A 433 42.39 -39.57 -41.86
C LYS A 433 42.62 -39.92 -43.33
N LEU A 434 43.22 -39.01 -44.08
CA LEU A 434 43.72 -39.28 -45.42
C LEU A 434 45.04 -40.06 -45.36
N ILE A 435 45.13 -41.16 -46.10
CA ILE A 435 46.37 -41.91 -46.31
C ILE A 435 46.62 -42.01 -47.82
N ILE A 436 47.72 -41.41 -48.28
CA ILE A 436 48.28 -41.68 -49.61
C ILE A 436 49.34 -42.77 -49.44
N GLU A 437 49.11 -43.91 -50.09
CA GLU A 437 49.94 -45.11 -49.98
C GLU A 437 50.70 -45.36 -51.28
N THR A 438 52.01 -45.06 -51.28
CA THR A 438 52.90 -45.37 -52.39
C THR A 438 53.31 -46.84 -52.33
N ARG A 439 53.13 -47.58 -53.42
CA ARG A 439 53.36 -49.03 -53.52
C ARG A 439 54.29 -49.35 -54.68
N ARG A 440 55.01 -50.48 -54.57
CA ARG A 440 55.68 -51.10 -55.72
C ARG A 440 54.66 -51.94 -56.46
N GLU A 441 54.20 -51.43 -57.58
CA GLU A 441 53.14 -51.99 -58.40
C GLU A 441 53.37 -51.49 -59.82
N LYS A 442 53.59 -52.42 -60.75
CA LYS A 442 53.82 -52.05 -62.16
C LYS A 442 52.52 -51.49 -62.74
N SER A 443 52.60 -50.30 -63.33
CA SER A 443 51.45 -49.66 -63.97
C SER A 443 51.88 -48.88 -65.20
N GLY A 444 51.06 -48.94 -66.25
CA GLY A 444 51.18 -48.06 -67.42
C GLY A 444 50.56 -46.69 -67.14
N GLY A 445 51.10 -45.65 -67.76
CA GLY A 445 50.63 -44.28 -67.62
C GLY A 445 51.15 -43.37 -68.74
N LEU A 446 50.95 -42.07 -68.57
CA LEU A 446 51.53 -41.06 -69.45
C LEU A 446 52.74 -40.43 -68.75
N ALA A 447 53.79 -40.12 -69.50
CA ALA A 447 54.89 -39.26 -69.10
C ALA A 447 54.81 -37.95 -69.89
N TRP A 448 55.03 -36.82 -69.22
CA TRP A 448 55.25 -35.56 -69.92
C TRP A 448 56.66 -35.52 -70.50
N ASN A 449 56.77 -35.31 -71.80
CA ASN A 449 58.02 -35.11 -72.51
C ASN A 449 58.04 -33.69 -73.12
N PRO A 450 59.04 -32.84 -72.81
CA PRO A 450 59.09 -31.47 -73.35
C PRO A 450 59.10 -31.36 -74.88
N ALA A 451 59.60 -32.39 -75.58
CA ALA A 451 59.67 -32.41 -77.05
C ALA A 451 58.48 -33.11 -77.71
N ALA A 452 57.90 -34.12 -77.07
CA ALA A 452 56.88 -35.00 -77.66
C ALA A 452 55.49 -34.91 -77.00
N GLY A 453 55.31 -34.07 -75.97
CA GLY A 453 54.06 -34.00 -75.21
C GLY A 453 53.84 -35.23 -74.33
N PHE A 454 52.61 -35.76 -74.27
CA PHE A 454 52.29 -36.92 -73.45
C PHE A 454 52.58 -38.23 -74.20
N ILE A 455 53.50 -39.05 -73.66
CA ILE A 455 53.85 -40.36 -74.23
C ILE A 455 53.50 -41.50 -73.28
N PRO A 456 53.10 -42.69 -73.77
CA PRO A 456 52.95 -43.87 -72.94
C PRO A 456 54.27 -44.24 -72.24
N SER A 457 54.20 -44.63 -70.97
CA SER A 457 55.34 -45.05 -70.16
C SER A 457 54.92 -46.08 -69.12
N ASN A 458 55.87 -46.92 -68.69
CA ASN A 458 55.67 -47.90 -67.64
C ASN A 458 56.40 -47.46 -66.38
N TYR A 459 55.76 -47.64 -65.23
CA TYR A 459 56.28 -47.25 -63.93
C TYR A 459 56.28 -48.46 -63.00
N ASP A 460 57.30 -48.57 -62.16
CA ASP A 460 57.42 -49.64 -61.15
C ASP A 460 56.65 -49.32 -59.86
N TYR A 461 56.19 -48.08 -59.71
CA TYR A 461 55.49 -47.60 -58.54
C TYR A 461 54.13 -46.96 -58.87
N THR A 462 53.17 -47.13 -57.97
CA THR A 462 51.90 -46.39 -57.96
C THR A 462 51.85 -45.49 -56.75
N SER A 463 51.22 -44.31 -56.89
CA SER A 463 51.03 -43.37 -55.78
C SER A 463 49.69 -42.65 -55.90
N GLY A 464 49.40 -41.76 -54.95
CA GLY A 464 48.13 -41.02 -54.89
C GLY A 464 48.33 -39.51 -54.91
N LEU A 465 47.28 -38.84 -55.38
CA LEU A 465 47.09 -37.41 -55.33
C LEU A 465 45.61 -37.14 -55.01
N VAL A 466 45.36 -36.11 -54.21
CA VAL A 466 44.03 -35.51 -54.06
C VAL A 466 44.13 -34.00 -54.27
N SER A 467 43.16 -33.43 -54.98
CA SER A 467 43.15 -32.02 -55.38
C SER A 467 41.78 -31.40 -55.15
N THR A 468 41.73 -30.15 -54.68
CA THR A 468 40.50 -29.35 -54.63
C THR A 468 40.32 -28.47 -55.86
N GLY A 469 41.14 -28.62 -56.91
CA GLY A 469 41.17 -27.71 -58.06
C GLY A 469 39.82 -27.46 -58.75
N LYS A 470 38.86 -28.39 -58.64
CA LYS A 470 37.48 -28.25 -59.13
C LYS A 470 36.48 -27.68 -58.13
N SER A 471 36.73 -27.92 -56.85
CA SER A 471 35.73 -27.84 -55.78
C SER A 471 35.95 -26.64 -54.87
N PHE A 472 37.21 -26.26 -54.65
CA PHE A 472 37.57 -25.23 -53.69
C PHE A 472 38.89 -24.53 -54.05
N SER A 473 38.81 -23.21 -54.09
CA SER A 473 39.94 -22.29 -54.06
C SER A 473 39.58 -21.05 -53.23
N GLN A 474 40.56 -20.39 -52.64
CA GLN A 474 40.35 -19.10 -51.98
C GLN A 474 41.51 -18.13 -52.26
N ALA A 475 41.23 -16.83 -52.35
CA ALA A 475 42.23 -15.79 -52.60
C ALA A 475 43.12 -15.58 -51.38
N ASP A 476 42.51 -15.29 -50.23
CA ASP A 476 43.19 -15.05 -48.97
C ASP A 476 42.64 -15.96 -47.87
N GLY A 477 43.42 -16.07 -46.80
CA GLY A 477 43.00 -16.67 -45.56
C GLY A 477 44.00 -17.67 -45.00
N ILE A 478 43.51 -18.55 -44.14
CA ILE A 478 44.33 -19.51 -43.41
C ILE A 478 44.11 -20.89 -44.02
N TYR A 479 45.20 -21.62 -44.26
CA TYR A 479 45.21 -23.00 -44.72
C TYR A 479 45.97 -23.85 -43.72
N GLU A 480 45.34 -24.89 -43.20
CA GLU A 480 45.91 -25.75 -42.18
C GLU A 480 45.76 -27.21 -42.53
N ALA A 481 46.78 -28.00 -42.20
CA ALA A 481 46.71 -29.44 -42.23
C ALA A 481 47.46 -30.03 -41.04
N LYS A 482 46.82 -30.98 -40.35
CA LYS A 482 47.48 -31.80 -39.34
C LYS A 482 48.06 -33.04 -39.99
N VAL A 483 49.38 -33.16 -39.99
CA VAL A 483 50.11 -34.12 -40.82
C VAL A 483 51.13 -34.86 -39.98
N ARG A 484 51.28 -36.16 -40.27
CA ARG A 484 52.31 -36.98 -39.64
C ARG A 484 53.63 -36.76 -40.36
N PHE A 485 54.56 -36.05 -39.72
CA PHE A 485 55.88 -35.78 -40.26
C PHE A 485 56.73 -37.04 -40.21
N LYS A 486 56.80 -37.80 -41.31
CA LYS A 486 57.58 -39.03 -41.43
C LYS A 486 58.27 -39.08 -42.81
N PRO A 487 59.32 -38.29 -43.04
CA PRO A 487 59.98 -38.21 -44.34
C PRO A 487 60.68 -39.53 -44.71
N VAL A 488 60.61 -39.87 -46.00
CA VAL A 488 61.31 -41.00 -46.63
C VAL A 488 62.12 -40.42 -47.79
N LYS A 489 63.44 -40.64 -47.85
CA LYS A 489 64.33 -39.90 -48.76
C LYS A 489 64.01 -40.12 -50.25
N GLU A 490 63.47 -41.29 -50.57
CA GLU A 490 63.14 -41.75 -51.93
C GLU A 490 61.79 -41.22 -52.45
N VAL A 491 60.99 -40.62 -51.57
CA VAL A 491 59.63 -40.16 -51.84
C VAL A 491 59.48 -38.71 -51.41
N VAL A 492 58.86 -37.87 -52.24
CA VAL A 492 58.49 -36.50 -51.86
C VAL A 492 56.98 -36.43 -51.64
N SER A 493 56.57 -36.27 -50.39
CA SER A 493 55.18 -36.02 -50.01
C SER A 493 54.98 -34.53 -49.77
N SER A 494 53.98 -33.94 -50.41
CA SER A 494 53.77 -32.49 -50.39
C SER A 494 52.31 -32.14 -50.18
N PHE A 495 52.07 -31.10 -49.39
CA PHE A 495 50.86 -30.31 -49.43
C PHE A 495 51.20 -29.00 -50.12
N VAL A 496 50.70 -28.82 -51.33
CA VAL A 496 51.03 -27.69 -52.20
C VAL A 496 49.75 -26.97 -52.63
N LEU A 497 49.81 -25.65 -52.54
CA LEU A 497 48.79 -24.72 -52.97
C LEU A 497 49.19 -24.14 -54.32
N GLN A 498 48.25 -24.13 -55.26
CA GLN A 498 48.52 -23.75 -56.65
C GLN A 498 47.39 -22.87 -57.19
N GLY A 499 47.73 -21.95 -58.08
CA GLY A 499 46.75 -21.20 -58.86
C GLY A 499 46.38 -21.95 -60.15
N GLU A 500 45.81 -21.24 -61.11
CA GLU A 500 45.56 -21.82 -62.44
C GLU A 500 46.86 -22.16 -63.20
N LYS A 501 47.92 -21.38 -62.96
CA LYS A 501 49.25 -21.62 -63.51
C LYS A 501 50.02 -22.59 -62.61
N ASN A 502 50.88 -23.40 -63.24
CA ASN A 502 51.66 -24.43 -62.56
C ASN A 502 52.84 -23.89 -61.71
N SER A 503 53.20 -22.62 -61.90
CA SER A 503 54.24 -21.89 -61.17
C SER A 503 53.79 -20.42 -61.01
N PRO A 504 54.05 -19.77 -59.87
CA PRO A 504 54.70 -20.29 -58.66
C PRO A 504 53.80 -21.26 -57.87
N ARG A 505 54.40 -22.11 -57.04
CA ARG A 505 53.70 -23.05 -56.15
C ARG A 505 54.01 -22.74 -54.69
N VAL A 506 52.98 -22.70 -53.85
CA VAL A 506 53.13 -22.42 -52.42
C VAL A 506 53.07 -23.73 -51.65
N HIS A 507 54.19 -24.17 -51.11
CA HIS A 507 54.28 -25.39 -50.33
C HIS A 507 53.94 -25.07 -48.87
N LEU A 508 52.80 -25.56 -48.40
CA LEU A 508 52.53 -25.63 -46.97
C LEU A 508 53.67 -26.42 -46.29
N PHE A 509 54.03 -27.54 -46.93
CA PHE A 509 55.28 -28.26 -46.73
C PHE A 509 55.58 -29.22 -47.89
N GLU A 510 56.84 -29.60 -48.00
CA GLU A 510 57.40 -30.71 -48.75
C GLU A 510 58.24 -31.54 -47.77
N ILE A 511 58.03 -32.86 -47.71
CA ILE A 511 58.78 -33.78 -46.82
C ILE A 511 59.25 -35.00 -47.61
N GLY A 512 60.45 -35.50 -47.29
CA GLY A 512 61.04 -36.61 -48.03
C GLY A 512 62.52 -36.42 -48.33
N THR A 513 62.86 -36.37 -49.62
CA THR A 513 64.21 -36.05 -50.13
C THR A 513 64.75 -34.74 -49.55
N LYS A 514 63.88 -33.72 -49.51
CA LYS A 514 64.09 -32.46 -48.78
C LYS A 514 62.89 -32.24 -47.87
N ASN A 515 63.11 -31.55 -46.75
CA ASN A 515 62.04 -31.18 -45.83
C ASN A 515 61.98 -29.66 -45.72
N ARG A 516 60.98 -29.03 -46.33
CA ARG A 516 60.92 -27.57 -46.45
C ARG A 516 59.50 -27.03 -46.56
N SER A 517 59.31 -25.78 -46.17
CA SER A 517 58.09 -24.99 -46.43
C SER A 517 58.49 -23.70 -47.15
N GLY A 518 57.64 -23.16 -48.02
CA GLY A 518 57.96 -21.94 -48.77
C GLY A 518 57.33 -21.91 -50.15
N VAL A 519 57.95 -21.17 -51.07
CA VAL A 519 57.47 -20.99 -52.45
C VAL A 519 58.48 -21.56 -53.42
N SER A 520 58.01 -22.34 -54.39
CA SER A 520 58.82 -22.76 -55.53
C SER A 520 58.40 -22.06 -56.81
N TYR A 521 59.39 -21.75 -57.65
CA TYR A 521 59.22 -21.07 -58.92
C TYR A 521 60.22 -21.61 -59.93
N ILE A 522 59.92 -21.43 -61.22
CA ILE A 522 60.85 -21.74 -62.31
C ILE A 522 61.68 -20.50 -62.60
N ASP A 523 62.99 -20.62 -62.52
CA ASP A 523 63.91 -19.54 -62.87
C ASP A 523 64.04 -19.34 -64.39
N HIS A 524 64.76 -18.28 -64.79
CA HIS A 524 64.98 -17.94 -66.20
C HIS A 524 65.77 -19.01 -66.98
N ARG A 525 66.34 -20.02 -66.31
CA ARG A 525 67.05 -21.17 -66.92
C ARG A 525 66.18 -22.43 -66.95
N GLY A 526 64.90 -22.32 -66.61
CA GLY A 526 63.97 -23.44 -66.56
C GLY A 526 64.17 -24.37 -65.36
N LYS A 527 64.95 -23.98 -64.34
CA LYS A 527 65.20 -24.80 -63.16
C LYS A 527 64.24 -24.44 -62.01
N LEU A 528 63.79 -25.46 -61.29
CA LEU A 528 62.98 -25.29 -60.08
C LEU A 528 63.83 -24.73 -58.95
N GLN A 529 63.52 -23.51 -58.51
CA GLN A 529 64.06 -22.90 -57.31
C GLN A 529 63.05 -22.98 -56.18
N MET A 530 63.55 -23.00 -54.94
CA MET A 530 62.71 -22.91 -53.76
C MET A 530 63.28 -21.89 -52.79
N GLU A 531 62.44 -20.92 -52.46
CA GLU A 531 62.68 -19.97 -51.38
C GLU A 531 61.84 -20.38 -50.18
N GLY A 532 62.47 -20.58 -49.03
CA GLY A 532 61.75 -21.02 -47.86
C GLY A 532 62.64 -21.48 -46.71
N LEU A 533 62.02 -22.28 -45.85
CA LEU A 533 62.60 -22.76 -44.60
C LEU A 533 62.80 -24.27 -44.63
N ASP A 534 64.01 -24.71 -44.29
CA ASP A 534 64.33 -26.10 -43.99
C ASP A 534 63.71 -26.52 -42.65
N ILE A 535 62.90 -27.59 -42.68
CA ILE A 535 62.16 -28.14 -41.54
C ILE A 535 62.64 -29.54 -41.15
N SER A 536 63.84 -29.94 -41.61
CA SER A 536 64.42 -31.27 -41.37
C SER A 536 64.62 -31.62 -39.88
N ASN A 537 64.70 -30.60 -39.01
CA ASN A 537 64.89 -30.78 -37.56
C ASN A 537 63.61 -31.19 -36.80
N LEU A 538 62.45 -31.24 -37.45
CA LEU A 538 61.23 -31.76 -36.83
C LEU A 538 61.39 -33.25 -36.45
N LYS A 539 60.73 -33.66 -35.36
CA LYS A 539 60.81 -35.05 -34.87
C LYS A 539 60.00 -35.96 -35.79
N SER A 540 60.67 -36.90 -36.43
CA SER A 540 60.01 -37.90 -37.29
C SER A 540 59.00 -38.75 -36.52
N GLY A 541 57.91 -39.13 -37.19
CA GLY A 541 56.81 -39.93 -36.67
C GLY A 541 55.76 -39.17 -35.86
N LYS A 542 55.97 -37.88 -35.57
CA LYS A 542 55.05 -37.01 -34.80
C LYS A 542 54.05 -36.27 -35.71
N TRP A 543 52.95 -35.84 -35.10
CA TRP A 543 51.93 -35.00 -35.75
C TRP A 543 52.26 -33.52 -35.55
N TYR A 544 52.06 -32.75 -36.62
CA TYR A 544 52.24 -31.30 -36.61
C TYR A 544 51.09 -30.64 -37.38
N ILE A 545 50.63 -29.49 -36.90
CA ILE A 545 49.75 -28.60 -37.67
C ILE A 545 50.65 -27.65 -38.43
N PHE A 546 50.62 -27.77 -39.75
CA PHE A 546 51.22 -26.79 -40.65
C PHE A 546 50.15 -25.80 -41.06
N THR A 547 50.45 -24.51 -40.89
CA THR A 547 49.55 -23.41 -41.22
C THR A 547 50.23 -22.49 -42.23
N LEU A 548 49.49 -22.05 -43.23
CA LEU A 548 49.82 -20.91 -44.08
C LEU A 548 48.72 -19.87 -43.91
N LYS A 549 49.10 -18.65 -43.52
CA LYS A 549 48.21 -17.48 -43.60
C LYS A 549 48.63 -16.65 -44.81
N LYS A 550 47.69 -16.40 -45.72
CA LYS A 550 47.85 -15.51 -46.87
C LYS A 550 46.97 -14.27 -46.68
N GLU A 551 47.57 -13.09 -46.79
CA GLU A 551 46.90 -11.79 -46.77
C GLU A 551 47.47 -10.94 -47.92
N GLY A 552 46.76 -10.89 -49.05
CA GLY A 552 47.31 -10.35 -50.29
C GLY A 552 48.60 -11.07 -50.68
N SER A 553 49.69 -10.31 -50.81
CA SER A 553 51.05 -10.78 -51.12
C SER A 553 51.82 -11.36 -49.93
N LEU A 554 51.32 -11.17 -48.70
CA LEU A 554 52.00 -11.62 -47.49
C LEU A 554 51.66 -13.08 -47.18
N LEU A 555 52.69 -13.92 -47.09
CA LEU A 555 52.60 -15.35 -46.76
C LEU A 555 53.32 -15.64 -45.44
N ILE A 556 52.61 -16.22 -44.48
CA ILE A 556 53.14 -16.54 -43.15
C ILE A 556 52.92 -18.02 -42.86
N TRP A 557 54.01 -18.78 -42.67
CA TRP A 557 53.94 -20.17 -42.25
C TRP A 557 54.08 -20.30 -40.75
N LYS A 558 53.27 -21.18 -40.17
CA LYS A 558 53.37 -21.60 -38.79
C LYS A 558 53.46 -23.11 -38.67
N ILE A 559 54.12 -23.56 -37.61
CA ILE A 559 54.12 -24.95 -37.16
C ILE A 559 53.64 -24.96 -35.71
N ASN A 560 52.53 -25.64 -35.44
CA ASN A 560 51.87 -25.65 -34.12
C ASN A 560 51.76 -24.23 -33.53
N GLU A 561 51.12 -23.32 -34.28
CA GLU A 561 50.91 -21.89 -33.96
C GLU A 561 52.16 -21.00 -33.91
N THR A 562 53.37 -21.56 -34.04
CA THR A 562 54.61 -20.78 -34.03
C THR A 562 54.93 -20.30 -35.43
N GLU A 563 55.01 -18.99 -35.66
CA GLU A 563 55.51 -18.44 -36.92
C GLU A 563 56.96 -18.86 -37.18
N VAL A 564 57.18 -19.52 -38.31
CA VAL A 564 58.49 -20.05 -38.69
C VAL A 564 59.06 -19.40 -39.95
N LEU A 565 58.22 -18.91 -40.85
CA LEU A 565 58.62 -18.25 -42.10
C LEU A 565 57.61 -17.18 -42.46
N ARG A 566 58.09 -16.07 -43.00
CA ARG A 566 57.29 -14.97 -43.53
C ARG A 566 57.94 -14.53 -44.83
N LEU A 567 57.16 -14.45 -45.91
CA LEU A 567 57.62 -14.01 -47.23
C LEU A 567 56.60 -13.03 -47.81
N GLU A 568 57.11 -12.03 -48.53
CA GLU A 568 56.32 -11.10 -49.34
C GLU A 568 56.44 -11.54 -50.80
N LYS A 569 55.31 -11.86 -51.45
CA LYS A 569 55.23 -12.38 -52.81
C LYS A 569 54.12 -11.70 -53.61
N PRO A 570 54.35 -10.48 -54.13
CA PRO A 570 53.38 -9.75 -54.95
C PRO A 570 52.89 -10.53 -56.16
N GLU A 571 53.71 -11.45 -56.68
CA GLU A 571 53.37 -12.33 -57.79
C GLU A 571 52.37 -13.43 -57.43
N ILE A 572 52.07 -13.67 -56.14
CA ILE A 572 51.08 -14.64 -55.65
C ILE A 572 49.86 -13.91 -55.11
N ASP A 573 49.22 -13.10 -55.95
CA ASP A 573 47.95 -12.44 -55.64
C ASP A 573 46.80 -13.05 -56.46
N PHE A 574 46.56 -14.34 -56.25
CA PHE A 574 45.49 -15.08 -56.93
C PHE A 574 44.93 -16.22 -56.06
N PRO A 575 43.71 -16.72 -56.36
CA PRO A 575 43.13 -17.87 -55.65
C PRO A 575 43.98 -19.14 -55.74
N LEU A 576 44.13 -19.79 -54.60
CA LEU A 576 44.89 -21.03 -54.46
C LEU A 576 43.95 -22.20 -54.15
N HIS A 577 44.13 -23.31 -54.88
CA HIS A 577 43.52 -24.61 -54.59
C HIS A 577 44.56 -25.56 -53.97
N LEU A 578 44.08 -26.61 -53.31
CA LEU A 578 44.90 -27.52 -52.51
C LEU A 578 45.27 -28.76 -53.32
N ASN A 579 46.50 -29.24 -53.17
CA ASN A 579 46.95 -30.52 -53.70
C ASN A 579 47.76 -31.26 -52.62
N ILE A 580 47.39 -32.51 -52.35
CA ILE A 580 48.10 -33.40 -51.43
C ILE A 580 48.53 -34.61 -52.24
N LEU A 581 49.84 -34.83 -52.33
CA LEU A 581 50.41 -35.82 -53.24
C LEU A 581 51.68 -36.44 -52.69
N SER A 582 52.06 -37.58 -53.25
CA SER A 582 53.33 -38.26 -52.94
C SER A 582 53.98 -38.76 -54.22
N ILE A 583 55.19 -38.28 -54.55
CA ILE A 583 55.94 -38.67 -55.75
C ILE A 583 57.14 -39.54 -55.40
N VAL A 584 57.49 -40.48 -56.27
CA VAL A 584 58.69 -41.32 -56.14
C VAL A 584 59.79 -40.77 -57.04
N VAL A 585 60.93 -40.44 -56.45
CA VAL A 585 62.08 -39.82 -57.15
C VAL A 585 63.33 -40.70 -57.14
N ASP A 586 63.32 -41.79 -56.37
CA ASP A 586 64.41 -42.76 -56.30
C ASP A 586 63.85 -44.16 -55.95
N GLU A 587 64.64 -45.22 -56.16
CA GLU A 587 64.21 -46.58 -55.87
C GLU A 587 63.97 -46.77 -54.37
N ILE A 588 62.76 -47.21 -53.99
CA ILE A 588 62.38 -47.38 -52.59
C ILE A 588 62.82 -48.77 -52.08
N PRO A 589 63.65 -48.85 -51.02
CA PRO A 589 63.96 -50.13 -50.38
C PRO A 589 62.69 -50.88 -49.95
N GLY A 590 62.63 -52.18 -50.21
CA GLY A 590 61.45 -53.02 -49.90
C GLY A 590 60.99 -52.93 -48.44
N SER A 591 61.93 -52.73 -47.50
CA SER A 591 61.66 -52.57 -46.06
C SER A 591 60.89 -51.28 -45.70
N LYS A 592 60.87 -50.29 -46.59
CA LYS A 592 60.15 -49.01 -46.40
C LYS A 592 58.77 -49.01 -47.05
N LEU A 593 58.44 -50.02 -47.85
CA LEU A 593 57.17 -50.12 -48.56
C LEU A 593 56.07 -50.79 -47.72
N PRO A 594 54.79 -50.38 -47.89
CA PRO A 594 54.37 -49.19 -48.62
C PRO A 594 54.70 -47.90 -47.84
N VAL A 595 55.05 -46.84 -48.56
CA VAL A 595 55.25 -45.52 -47.93
C VAL A 595 53.88 -44.87 -47.73
N ARG A 596 53.58 -44.46 -46.50
CA ARG A 596 52.27 -43.90 -46.12
C ARG A 596 52.41 -42.45 -45.70
N PHE A 597 51.85 -41.55 -46.50
CA PHE A 597 51.70 -40.14 -46.18
C PHE A 597 50.33 -39.93 -45.52
N GLN A 598 50.31 -39.40 -44.28
CA GLN A 598 49.12 -39.34 -43.45
C GLN A 598 48.74 -37.91 -43.08
N THR A 599 47.51 -37.52 -43.36
CA THR A 599 46.91 -36.23 -43.00
C THR A 599 45.64 -36.48 -42.19
N ASP A 600 45.60 -36.01 -40.96
CA ASP A 600 44.49 -36.21 -40.01
C ASP A 600 43.27 -35.39 -40.45
N TRP A 601 43.47 -34.08 -40.62
CA TRP A 601 42.44 -33.16 -41.08
C TRP A 601 43.05 -32.01 -41.88
N VAL A 602 42.22 -31.38 -42.71
CA VAL A 602 42.49 -30.14 -43.44
C VAL A 602 41.43 -29.11 -43.08
N LYS A 603 41.84 -27.88 -42.79
CA LYS A 603 40.93 -26.76 -42.51
C LYS A 603 41.40 -25.51 -43.22
N CYS A 604 40.48 -24.79 -43.83
CA CYS A 604 40.73 -23.47 -44.37
C CYS A 604 39.74 -22.48 -43.78
N TYR A 605 40.23 -21.27 -43.54
CA TYR A 605 39.44 -20.18 -43.02
C TYR A 605 39.59 -18.98 -43.93
N ARG A 606 38.50 -18.25 -44.14
CA ARG A 606 38.50 -16.95 -44.80
C ARG A 606 38.02 -15.89 -43.80
N GLN A 607 38.39 -14.64 -44.05
CA GLN A 607 37.85 -13.55 -43.24
C GLN A 607 36.35 -13.43 -43.50
N ARG A 608 35.56 -13.22 -42.44
CA ARG A 608 34.14 -12.89 -42.57
C ARG A 608 34.03 -11.56 -43.29
N LEU A 609 33.14 -11.48 -44.28
CA LEU A 609 32.76 -10.21 -44.88
C LEU A 609 32.04 -9.40 -43.79
N SER A 610 32.59 -8.21 -43.49
CA SER A 610 32.06 -7.28 -42.50
C SER A 610 30.70 -6.72 -42.90
#